data_AF-J3P264-F1
#
_entry.id   AF-J3P264-F1
#
_cell.length_a   1.000
_cell.length_b   1.000
_cell.length_c   1.000
_cell.angle_alpha   90.00
_cell.angle_beta   90.00
_cell.angle_gamma   90.00
#
_symmetry.space_group_name_H-M   'P 1'
#
loop_
_entity.id
_entity.type
_entity.pdbx_description
1 polymer ?
#
loop_
_entity_poly.entity_id
_entity_poly.type
_entity_poly.pdbx_seq_one_letter_code
_entity_poly.pdbx_strand_id
1 'polypeptide(L)'
;MGFDCGFDVCPRLEPTPENQETYRRFLDEIIERWQGVYDPSGRREDGKILEMPGEVSEHAKMECGRDQYIYFMVGECPGMPARSENCNFFLRFSSKVSGRLTAQAEPYINAVYLIAKAHFGSERIHFWHEMNEHDLGGPTQNGYYNWTQVYDARKEMMALLAKERDGDVPQVADSLNPAFRSGSRTSGIGPPVQKSISG
;
A
#
# COMPACT_ATOMS: atom_id res chain seq x y z
N MET A 1 -0.77 -29.15 -11.43
CA MET A 1 0.22 -28.64 -10.45
C MET A 1 0.68 -27.28 -10.94
N GLY A 2 1.04 -26.38 -10.03
CA GLY A 2 1.63 -25.08 -10.38
C GLY A 2 2.70 -24.73 -9.36
N PHE A 3 3.47 -23.70 -9.65
CA PHE A 3 4.71 -23.37 -8.97
C PHE A 3 4.71 -21.92 -8.51
N ASP A 4 5.47 -21.62 -7.48
CA ASP A 4 5.70 -20.25 -7.04
C ASP A 4 6.96 -19.70 -7.72
N CYS A 5 6.88 -18.48 -8.24
CA CYS A 5 8.04 -17.76 -8.73
C CYS A 5 7.95 -16.28 -8.38
N GLY A 6 9.10 -15.62 -8.40
CA GLY A 6 9.20 -14.23 -8.00
C GLY A 6 10.63 -13.77 -7.90
N PHE A 7 10.78 -12.60 -7.29
CA PHE A 7 12.08 -12.09 -6.92
C PHE A 7 12.03 -11.43 -5.55
N ASP A 8 13.20 -11.42 -4.90
CA ASP A 8 13.41 -10.79 -3.61
C ASP A 8 14.42 -9.65 -3.74
N VAL A 9 14.27 -8.63 -2.90
CA VAL A 9 15.19 -7.49 -2.80
C VAL A 9 16.11 -7.68 -1.59
N CYS A 10 17.34 -8.13 -1.81
CA CYS A 10 18.31 -8.44 -0.76
C CYS A 10 19.68 -7.81 -1.04
N PRO A 11 20.27 -7.03 -0.11
CA PRO A 11 19.73 -6.69 1.20
C PRO A 11 18.47 -5.84 1.15
N ARG A 12 17.77 -5.71 2.29
CA ARG A 12 16.62 -4.82 2.46
C ARG A 12 16.98 -3.39 2.04
N LEU A 13 16.05 -2.68 1.41
CA LEU A 13 16.24 -1.27 1.04
C LEU A 13 16.13 -0.38 2.29
N GLU A 14 17.24 -0.18 3.01
CA GLU A 14 17.26 0.76 4.15
C GLU A 14 16.66 2.12 3.75
N PRO A 15 15.87 2.78 4.63
CA PRO A 15 15.12 3.99 4.29
C PRO A 15 16.04 5.24 4.21
N THR A 16 17.09 5.17 3.39
CA THR A 16 17.98 6.28 3.07
C THR A 16 17.38 7.13 1.95
N PRO A 17 17.71 8.43 1.84
CA PRO A 17 17.21 9.27 0.76
C PRO A 17 17.49 8.72 -0.65
N GLU A 18 18.63 8.06 -0.84
CA GLU A 18 19.01 7.43 -2.11
C GLU A 18 18.11 6.23 -2.46
N ASN A 19 17.84 5.35 -1.49
CA ASN A 19 16.96 4.20 -1.69
C ASN A 19 15.51 4.64 -1.88
N GLN A 20 15.06 5.66 -1.15
CA GLN A 20 13.73 6.24 -1.31
C GLN A 20 13.54 6.83 -2.71
N GLU A 21 14.51 7.60 -3.20
CA GLU A 21 14.47 8.18 -4.55
C GLU A 21 14.54 7.10 -5.64
N THR A 22 15.40 6.09 -5.46
CA THR A 22 15.49 4.96 -6.40
C THR A 22 14.20 4.16 -6.44
N TYR A 23 13.61 3.87 -5.27
CA TYR A 23 12.34 3.18 -5.16
C TYR A 23 11.19 4.02 -5.74
N ARG A 24 11.21 5.35 -5.56
CA ARG A 24 10.25 6.27 -6.18
C ARG A 24 10.30 6.17 -7.71
N ARG A 25 11.50 6.20 -8.31
CA ARG A 25 11.67 6.03 -9.78
C ARG A 25 11.23 4.66 -10.26
N PHE A 26 11.53 3.62 -9.48
CA PHE A 26 11.01 2.27 -9.73
C PHE A 26 9.48 2.28 -9.77
N LEU A 27 8.82 2.84 -8.76
CA LEU A 27 7.36 2.96 -8.73
C LEU A 27 6.81 3.79 -9.89
N ASP A 28 7.44 4.93 -10.22
CA ASP A 28 7.02 5.78 -11.33
C ASP A 28 7.00 5.00 -12.65
N GLU A 29 8.04 4.19 -12.93
CA GLU A 29 8.10 3.34 -14.12
C GLU A 29 7.05 2.23 -14.11
N ILE A 30 6.80 1.59 -12.94
CA ILE A 30 5.70 0.63 -12.79
C ILE A 30 4.36 1.31 -13.11
N ILE A 31 4.10 2.47 -12.52
CA ILE A 31 2.84 3.19 -12.70
C ILE A 31 2.70 3.63 -14.15
N GLU A 32 3.71 4.24 -14.75
CA GLU A 32 3.69 4.65 -16.17
C GLU A 32 3.38 3.48 -17.11
N ARG A 33 3.95 2.30 -16.83
CA ARG A 33 3.81 1.14 -17.70
C ARG A 33 2.47 0.41 -17.58
N TRP A 34 1.86 0.40 -16.40
CA TRP A 34 0.66 -0.42 -16.13
C TRP A 34 -0.57 0.36 -15.66
N GLN A 35 -0.46 1.64 -15.33
CA GLN A 35 -1.62 2.46 -15.01
C GLN A 35 -2.49 2.64 -16.25
N GLY A 36 -3.76 2.23 -16.14
CA GLY A 36 -4.70 2.26 -17.27
C GLY A 36 -4.51 1.13 -18.28
N VAL A 37 -3.66 0.13 -17.99
CA VAL A 37 -3.56 -1.10 -18.78
C VAL A 37 -4.61 -2.10 -18.31
N TYR A 38 -5.28 -2.72 -19.30
CA TYR A 38 -6.33 -3.70 -19.08
C TYR A 38 -5.99 -5.01 -19.78
N ASP A 39 -6.15 -6.12 -19.06
CA ASP A 39 -5.97 -7.48 -19.53
C ASP A 39 -7.21 -8.30 -19.14
N PRO A 40 -8.00 -8.78 -20.12
CA PRO A 40 -9.19 -9.58 -19.85
C PRO A 40 -8.86 -10.95 -19.23
N SER A 41 -7.59 -11.36 -19.24
CA SER A 41 -7.11 -12.57 -18.58
C SER A 41 -6.64 -12.33 -17.13
N GLY A 42 -6.69 -11.08 -16.66
CA GLY A 42 -6.42 -10.69 -15.28
C GLY A 42 -7.50 -11.15 -14.30
N ARG A 43 -7.27 -10.86 -13.01
CA ARG A 43 -8.15 -11.32 -11.91
C ARG A 43 -9.43 -10.50 -11.78
N ARG A 44 -9.41 -9.23 -12.18
CA ARG A 44 -10.58 -8.34 -12.11
C ARG A 44 -11.47 -8.55 -13.33
N GLU A 45 -12.78 -8.46 -13.11
CA GLU A 45 -13.78 -8.51 -14.18
C GLU A 45 -13.64 -7.37 -15.18
N ASP A 46 -13.22 -6.18 -14.71
CA ASP A 46 -12.95 -5.04 -15.58
C ASP A 46 -11.60 -5.15 -16.32
N GLY A 47 -10.80 -6.18 -16.04
CA GLY A 47 -9.49 -6.42 -16.62
C GLY A 47 -8.39 -5.48 -16.12
N LYS A 48 -8.64 -4.57 -15.18
CA LYS A 48 -7.62 -3.61 -14.74
C LYS A 48 -6.45 -4.32 -14.08
N ILE A 49 -5.22 -4.06 -14.54
CA ILE A 49 -4.03 -4.77 -14.05
C ILE A 49 -3.40 -4.12 -12.82
N LEU A 50 -3.38 -2.80 -12.72
CA LEU A 50 -2.77 -2.11 -11.58
C LEU A 50 -3.86 -1.48 -10.71
N GLU A 51 -3.90 -1.85 -9.43
CA GLU A 51 -4.76 -1.21 -8.43
C GLU A 51 -3.91 -0.24 -7.60
N MET A 52 -4.30 1.03 -7.65
CA MET A 52 -3.64 2.10 -6.91
C MET A 52 -4.23 2.24 -5.50
N PRO A 53 -3.46 2.76 -4.53
CA PRO A 53 -3.97 3.12 -3.21
C PRO A 53 -5.25 3.97 -3.28
N GLY A 54 -6.25 3.62 -2.48
CA GLY A 54 -7.50 4.38 -2.38
C GLY A 54 -8.54 4.05 -3.45
N GLU A 55 -8.23 3.18 -4.42
CA GLU A 55 -9.23 2.67 -5.35
C GLU A 55 -10.16 1.67 -4.66
N VAL A 56 -11.47 1.88 -4.79
CA VAL A 56 -12.49 1.01 -4.19
C VAL A 56 -12.80 -0.12 -5.17
N SER A 57 -12.23 -1.31 -4.94
CA SER A 57 -12.68 -2.54 -5.57
C SER A 57 -13.40 -3.44 -4.55
N GLU A 58 -14.28 -4.33 -5.00
CA GLU A 58 -14.87 -5.36 -4.11
C GLU A 58 -13.79 -6.24 -3.46
N HIS A 59 -12.65 -6.39 -4.12
CA HIS A 59 -11.46 -7.01 -3.54
C HIS A 59 -10.86 -6.17 -2.39
N ALA A 60 -10.84 -4.84 -2.49
CA ALA A 60 -10.26 -3.93 -1.50
C ALA A 60 -10.91 -4.00 -0.11
N LYS A 61 -12.10 -4.59 0.03
CA LYS A 61 -12.84 -4.67 1.30
C LYS A 61 -12.27 -5.68 2.32
N MET A 62 -11.39 -6.60 1.90
CA MET A 62 -11.01 -7.75 2.74
C MET A 62 -9.65 -7.63 3.46
N GLU A 63 -8.79 -6.66 3.14
CA GLU A 63 -7.45 -6.57 3.74
C GLU A 63 -7.13 -5.17 4.28
N CYS A 64 -6.86 -5.12 5.59
CA CYS A 64 -6.36 -3.92 6.26
C CYS A 64 -5.03 -3.48 5.63
N GLY A 65 -4.91 -2.19 5.30
CA GLY A 65 -3.67 -1.59 4.79
C GLY A 65 -3.47 -1.64 3.27
N ARG A 66 -4.50 -1.98 2.47
CA ARG A 66 -4.41 -1.86 1.00
C ARG A 66 -4.20 -0.44 0.51
N ASP A 67 -4.61 0.56 1.26
CA ASP A 67 -4.40 1.99 0.96
C ASP A 67 -2.93 2.41 1.04
N GLN A 68 -2.01 1.49 1.35
CA GLN A 68 -0.59 1.74 1.46
C GLN A 68 0.24 0.93 0.44
N TYR A 69 -0.43 0.19 -0.44
CA TYR A 69 0.18 -0.71 -1.42
C TYR A 69 -0.37 -0.46 -2.82
N ILE A 70 0.47 -0.69 -3.82
CA ILE A 70 0.06 -0.89 -5.21
C ILE A 70 0.00 -2.39 -5.45
N TYR A 71 -1.08 -2.87 -6.09
CA TYR A 71 -1.26 -4.29 -6.38
C TYR A 71 -1.35 -4.53 -7.88
N PHE A 72 -0.68 -5.58 -8.33
CA PHE A 72 -0.93 -6.16 -9.64
C PHE A 72 -2.09 -7.15 -9.53
N MET A 73 -3.19 -6.91 -10.21
CA MET A 73 -4.40 -7.73 -10.19
C MET A 73 -4.29 -8.95 -11.11
N VAL A 74 -3.16 -9.64 -11.00
CA VAL A 74 -2.82 -10.88 -11.72
C VAL A 74 -2.38 -11.92 -10.71
N GLY A 75 -2.66 -13.19 -11.00
CA GLY A 75 -2.31 -14.28 -10.09
C GLY A 75 -2.82 -14.09 -8.66
N GLU A 76 -1.92 -14.19 -7.69
CA GLU A 76 -2.19 -14.02 -6.25
C GLU A 76 -2.14 -12.57 -5.78
N CYS A 77 -2.16 -11.62 -6.71
CA CYS A 77 -2.11 -10.19 -6.43
C CYS A 77 -0.82 -9.73 -5.73
N PRO A 78 0.36 -9.91 -6.35
CA PRO A 78 1.60 -9.39 -5.77
C PRO A 78 1.51 -7.87 -5.62
N GLY A 79 2.00 -7.38 -4.48
CA GLY A 79 1.92 -5.97 -4.13
C GLY A 79 3.23 -5.42 -3.57
N MET A 80 3.38 -4.12 -3.69
CA MET A 80 4.53 -3.37 -3.18
C MET A 80 4.08 -2.11 -2.44
N PRO A 81 4.81 -1.65 -1.41
CA PRO A 81 4.52 -0.39 -0.73
C PRO A 81 4.39 0.77 -1.72
N ALA A 82 3.33 1.55 -1.62
CA ALA A 82 3.05 2.63 -2.57
C ALA A 82 3.85 3.91 -2.30
N ARG A 83 4.50 3.98 -1.14
CA ARG A 83 5.23 5.14 -0.64
C ARG A 83 6.72 4.85 -0.59
N SER A 84 7.52 5.79 -1.08
CA SER A 84 8.99 5.67 -1.09
C SER A 84 9.58 5.57 0.30
N GLU A 85 8.96 6.21 1.29
CA GLU A 85 9.39 6.19 2.70
C GLU A 85 9.35 4.78 3.28
N ASN A 86 8.52 3.90 2.70
CA ASN A 86 8.31 2.53 3.09
C ASN A 86 9.09 1.52 2.22
N CYS A 87 10.09 1.97 1.45
CA CYS A 87 10.87 1.11 0.54
C CYS A 87 11.50 -0.09 1.26
N ASN A 88 11.85 0.06 2.54
CA ASN A 88 12.37 -1.02 3.36
C ASN A 88 11.36 -2.17 3.49
N PHE A 89 10.06 -1.94 3.46
CA PHE A 89 9.05 -3.00 3.55
C PHE A 89 8.85 -3.78 2.24
N PHE A 90 9.47 -3.37 1.13
CA PHE A 90 9.47 -4.11 -0.11
C PHE A 90 10.52 -5.23 -0.08
N LEU A 91 10.09 -6.44 0.29
CA LEU A 91 10.98 -7.60 0.39
C LEU A 91 10.88 -8.56 -0.80
N ARG A 92 9.67 -8.73 -1.33
CA ARG A 92 9.33 -9.77 -2.31
C ARG A 92 8.23 -9.31 -3.25
N PHE A 93 8.36 -9.71 -4.52
CA PHE A 93 7.28 -9.67 -5.50
C PHE A 93 7.16 -11.05 -6.14
N SER A 94 6.04 -11.73 -5.90
CA SER A 94 5.85 -13.13 -6.29
C SER A 94 4.40 -13.52 -6.40
N SER A 95 4.11 -14.53 -7.21
CA SER A 95 2.79 -15.16 -7.27
C SER A 95 2.95 -16.64 -7.59
N LYS A 96 2.00 -17.45 -7.14
CA LYS A 96 1.77 -18.78 -7.71
C LYS A 96 1.39 -18.68 -9.18
N VAL A 97 2.01 -19.50 -10.03
CA VAL A 97 1.71 -19.69 -11.45
C VAL A 97 1.09 -21.08 -11.59
N SER A 98 -0.24 -21.13 -11.68
CA SER A 98 -1.01 -22.37 -11.67
C SER A 98 -2.35 -22.22 -12.37
N GLY A 99 -2.72 -23.26 -13.12
CA GLY A 99 -4.04 -23.36 -13.74
C GLY A 99 -4.42 -22.14 -14.59
N ARG A 100 -5.73 -21.94 -14.82
CA ARG A 100 -6.22 -20.84 -15.65
C ARG A 100 -6.13 -19.47 -14.96
N LEU A 101 -6.30 -19.42 -13.64
CA LEU A 101 -6.45 -18.16 -12.90
C LEU A 101 -5.12 -17.42 -12.70
N THR A 102 -4.02 -18.15 -12.51
CA THR A 102 -2.73 -17.53 -12.17
C THR A 102 -1.61 -17.80 -13.17
N ALA A 103 -1.88 -18.54 -14.26
CA ALA A 103 -0.91 -18.76 -15.36
C ALA A 103 -0.37 -17.46 -15.96
N GLN A 104 -1.17 -16.38 -15.97
CA GLN A 104 -0.77 -15.11 -16.56
C GLN A 104 0.18 -14.30 -15.68
N ALA A 105 0.47 -14.73 -14.44
CA ALA A 105 1.29 -13.95 -13.52
C ALA A 105 2.77 -13.89 -13.93
N GLU A 106 3.31 -14.94 -14.56
CA GLU A 106 4.73 -15.06 -14.87
C GLU A 106 5.26 -13.93 -15.80
N PRO A 107 4.59 -13.56 -16.91
CA PRO A 107 4.98 -12.41 -17.72
C PRO A 107 5.09 -11.10 -16.91
N TYR A 108 4.18 -10.86 -15.98
CA TYR A 108 4.20 -9.65 -15.14
C TYR A 108 5.34 -9.71 -14.13
N ILE A 109 5.56 -10.86 -13.49
CA ILE A 109 6.70 -11.07 -12.57
C ILE A 109 8.02 -10.79 -13.30
N ASN A 110 8.20 -11.37 -14.50
CA ASN A 110 9.40 -11.17 -15.30
C ASN A 110 9.60 -9.71 -15.71
N ALA A 111 8.53 -9.01 -16.09
CA ALA A 111 8.62 -7.59 -16.46
C ALA A 111 8.99 -6.71 -15.26
N VAL A 112 8.35 -6.90 -14.11
CA VAL A 112 8.65 -6.15 -12.88
C VAL A 112 10.07 -6.48 -12.37
N TYR A 113 10.51 -7.74 -12.48
CA TYR A 113 11.87 -8.17 -12.17
C TYR A 113 12.93 -7.42 -12.98
N LEU A 114 12.73 -7.26 -14.29
CA LEU A 114 13.66 -6.54 -15.16
C LEU A 114 13.76 -5.05 -14.78
N ILE A 115 12.62 -4.43 -14.45
CA ILE A 115 12.59 -3.04 -13.97
C ILE A 115 13.30 -2.93 -12.62
N ALA A 116 13.01 -3.83 -11.68
CA ALA A 116 13.67 -3.88 -10.38
C ALA A 116 15.19 -3.99 -10.52
N LYS A 117 15.69 -4.81 -11.44
CA LYS A 117 17.13 -4.92 -11.73
C LYS A 117 17.74 -3.64 -12.30
N ALA A 118 17.01 -2.92 -13.14
CA ALA A 118 17.47 -1.67 -13.72
C ALA A 118 17.64 -0.57 -12.64
N HIS A 119 16.73 -0.53 -11.66
CA HIS A 119 16.78 0.48 -10.58
C HIS A 119 17.65 0.08 -9.40
N PHE A 120 17.53 -1.15 -8.89
CA PHE A 120 18.21 -1.58 -7.66
C PHE A 120 19.55 -2.29 -7.89
N GLY A 121 19.86 -2.60 -9.15
CA GLY A 121 21.05 -3.35 -9.55
C GLY A 121 20.86 -4.87 -9.49
N SER A 122 21.56 -5.58 -10.37
CA SER A 122 21.45 -7.04 -10.49
C SER A 122 21.90 -7.79 -9.23
N GLU A 123 22.83 -7.21 -8.45
CA GLU A 123 23.35 -7.82 -7.23
C GLU A 123 22.33 -7.85 -6.08
N ARG A 124 21.33 -6.96 -6.12
CA ARG A 124 20.33 -6.84 -5.05
C ARG A 124 19.05 -7.61 -5.34
N ILE A 125 18.85 -8.06 -6.58
CA ILE A 125 17.60 -8.69 -7.01
C ILE A 125 17.83 -10.17 -7.28
N HIS A 126 17.26 -10.99 -6.39
CA HIS A 126 17.37 -12.44 -6.44
C HIS A 126 16.09 -13.05 -7.00
N PHE A 127 16.13 -13.53 -8.25
CA PHE A 127 15.02 -14.26 -8.85
C PHE A 127 15.01 -15.71 -8.35
N TRP A 128 13.83 -16.27 -8.14
CA TRP A 128 13.65 -17.63 -7.66
C TRP A 128 12.42 -18.28 -8.31
N HIS A 129 12.49 -19.61 -8.42
CA HIS A 129 11.48 -20.41 -9.10
C HIS A 129 11.42 -21.81 -8.48
N GLU A 130 10.28 -22.18 -7.90
CA GLU A 130 10.10 -23.43 -7.13
C GLU A 130 10.42 -24.69 -7.96
N MET A 131 10.12 -24.71 -9.27
CA MET A 131 10.46 -25.90 -10.10
C MET A 131 11.94 -26.07 -10.43
N ASN A 132 12.79 -25.05 -10.22
CA ASN A 132 14.22 -25.17 -10.48
C ASN A 132 14.97 -25.89 -9.34
N GLU A 133 14.24 -26.42 -8.36
CA GLU A 133 14.75 -27.12 -7.18
C GLU A 133 15.45 -28.45 -7.48
N HIS A 134 15.19 -29.09 -8.63
CA HIS A 134 15.49 -30.53 -8.78
C HIS A 134 16.60 -30.94 -9.75
N ASP A 135 17.09 -30.07 -10.64
CA ASP A 135 17.81 -30.59 -11.81
C ASP A 135 19.35 -30.63 -11.75
N LEU A 136 20.05 -29.95 -10.82
CA LEU A 136 21.52 -29.81 -10.97
C LEU A 136 22.38 -29.82 -9.69
N GLY A 137 21.89 -30.30 -8.55
CA GLY A 137 22.70 -30.39 -7.32
C GLY A 137 23.29 -29.05 -6.84
N GLY A 138 22.74 -27.94 -7.34
CA GLY A 138 23.08 -26.57 -6.97
C GLY A 138 22.30 -26.10 -5.73
N PRO A 139 22.68 -24.95 -5.16
CA PRO A 139 21.92 -24.36 -4.05
C PRO A 139 20.46 -24.16 -4.47
N THR A 140 19.53 -24.49 -3.58
CA THR A 140 18.09 -24.36 -3.80
C THR A 140 17.76 -22.96 -4.28
N GLN A 141 17.09 -22.82 -5.44
CA GLN A 141 16.60 -21.53 -5.95
C GLN A 141 15.34 -21.08 -5.17
N ASN A 142 15.47 -21.03 -3.84
CA ASN A 142 14.45 -20.50 -2.95
C ASN A 142 14.61 -18.99 -2.88
N GLY A 143 13.51 -18.29 -2.60
CA GLY A 143 13.62 -16.89 -2.26
C GLY A 143 14.39 -16.68 -0.96
N TYR A 144 15.06 -15.54 -0.87
CA TYR A 144 15.90 -15.13 0.26
C TYR A 144 15.09 -14.98 1.56
N TYR A 145 13.87 -14.46 1.47
CA TYR A 145 12.97 -14.30 2.62
C TYR A 145 11.99 -15.47 2.72
N ASN A 146 11.72 -15.95 3.93
CA ASN A 146 10.56 -16.84 4.14
C ASN A 146 9.26 -16.02 4.22
N TRP A 147 8.11 -16.68 4.06
CA TRP A 147 6.80 -16.01 4.12
C TRP A 147 6.54 -15.30 5.44
N THR A 148 7.02 -15.83 6.57
CA THR A 148 6.90 -15.18 7.88
C THR A 148 7.57 -13.80 7.87
N GLN A 149 8.79 -13.69 7.35
CA GLN A 149 9.50 -12.40 7.24
C GLN A 149 8.74 -11.40 6.36
N VAL A 150 8.17 -11.85 5.24
CA VAL A 150 7.38 -11.00 4.34
C VAL A 150 6.12 -10.48 5.03
N TYR A 151 5.38 -11.35 5.71
CA TYR A 151 4.17 -10.97 6.45
C TYR A 151 4.47 -10.09 7.66
N ASP A 152 5.55 -10.37 8.38
CA ASP A 152 5.98 -9.57 9.53
C ASP A 152 6.37 -8.15 9.09
N ALA A 153 7.11 -8.00 7.98
CA ALA A 153 7.42 -6.69 7.41
C ALA A 153 6.15 -5.92 7.04
N ARG A 154 5.19 -6.56 6.37
CA ARG A 154 3.90 -5.92 6.04
C ARG A 154 3.16 -5.49 7.30
N LYS A 155 3.11 -6.34 8.32
CA LYS A 155 2.44 -6.05 9.61
C LYS A 155 3.13 -4.91 10.36
N GLU A 156 4.46 -4.89 10.37
CA GLU A 156 5.28 -3.84 10.97
C GLU A 156 4.98 -2.48 10.32
N MET A 157 4.95 -2.42 8.99
CA MET A 157 4.60 -1.19 8.26
C MET A 157 3.23 -0.65 8.68
N MET A 158 2.22 -1.51 8.74
CA MET A 158 0.87 -1.08 9.16
C MET A 158 0.82 -0.61 10.60
N ALA A 159 1.57 -1.26 11.49
CA ALA A 159 1.64 -0.85 12.90
C ALA A 159 2.31 0.52 13.06
N LEU A 160 3.34 0.83 12.25
CA LEU A 160 3.97 2.15 12.26
C LEU A 160 3.04 3.25 11.74
N LEU A 161 2.37 2.99 10.61
CA LEU A 161 1.41 3.93 10.04
C LEU A 161 0.20 4.20 10.95
N ALA A 162 -0.25 3.19 11.71
CA ALA A 162 -1.30 3.38 12.71
C ALA A 162 -0.83 4.30 13.85
N LYS A 163 0.41 4.11 14.33
CA LYS A 163 1.00 4.97 15.37
C LYS A 163 1.19 6.42 14.90
N GLU A 164 1.57 6.63 13.64
CA GLU A 164 1.68 7.97 13.07
C GLU A 164 0.32 8.68 13.04
N ARG A 165 -0.75 7.98 12.65
CA ARG A 165 -2.12 8.54 12.63
C ARG A 165 -2.62 8.91 14.02
N ASP A 166 -2.30 8.12 15.03
CA ASP A 166 -2.73 8.36 16.42
C ASP A 166 -1.87 9.45 17.12
N GLY A 167 -0.67 9.73 16.61
CA GLY A 167 0.28 10.69 17.18
C GLY A 167 0.06 12.16 16.79
N ASP A 168 -0.83 12.45 15.82
CA ASP A 168 -0.97 13.76 15.17
C ASP A 168 -2.24 14.53 15.55
N VAL A 169 -2.69 14.42 16.82
CA VAL A 169 -3.72 15.33 17.38
C VAL A 169 -3.01 16.45 18.18
N PRO A 170 -2.88 17.67 17.64
CA PRO A 170 -2.73 18.84 18.49
C PRO A 170 -4.01 18.95 19.32
N GLN A 171 -3.93 18.63 20.62
CA GLN A 171 -4.90 19.15 21.56
C GLN A 171 -4.76 20.67 21.57
N VAL A 172 -5.54 21.34 20.73
CA VAL A 172 -5.87 22.74 20.95
C VAL A 172 -6.66 22.74 22.26
N ALA A 173 -5.95 22.97 23.36
CA ALA A 173 -6.55 23.26 24.63
C ALA A 173 -7.31 24.59 24.45
N ASP A 174 -8.60 24.49 24.13
CA ASP A 174 -9.55 25.56 24.35
C ASP A 174 -9.50 25.92 25.84
N SER A 175 -8.63 26.87 26.14
CA SER A 175 -8.61 27.59 27.40
C SER A 175 -9.83 28.50 27.42
N LEU A 176 -11.02 27.92 27.59
CA LEU A 176 -12.21 28.65 28.00
C LEU A 176 -12.02 29.05 29.47
N ASN A 177 -11.57 30.29 29.62
CA ASN A 177 -11.60 31.10 30.83
C ASN A 177 -12.85 30.83 31.69
N PRO A 178 -12.72 30.43 32.96
CA PRO A 178 -13.85 30.34 33.87
C PRO A 178 -14.05 31.69 34.55
N ALA A 179 -14.68 32.64 33.87
CA ALA A 179 -15.08 33.90 34.49
C ALA A 179 -16.40 34.39 33.90
N PHE A 180 -17.51 33.85 34.38
CA PHE A 180 -18.65 34.65 34.88
C PHE A 180 -19.71 33.72 35.51
N ARG A 181 -19.74 33.71 36.84
CA ARG A 181 -20.86 33.21 37.65
C ARG A 181 -21.59 34.42 38.23
N SER A 182 -22.79 34.69 37.74
CA SER A 182 -23.94 35.31 38.45
C SER A 182 -25.06 35.46 37.39
N GLY A 183 -26.34 35.26 37.61
CA GLY A 183 -27.16 34.89 38.76
C GLY A 183 -28.63 35.06 38.32
N SER A 184 -29.46 34.07 38.63
CA SER A 184 -30.94 34.09 38.84
C SER A 184 -31.93 34.89 37.96
N ARG A 185 -32.82 34.10 37.34
CA ARG A 185 -34.31 34.16 37.24
C ARG A 185 -35.06 35.41 37.72
N THR A 186 -36.02 35.87 36.89
CA THR A 186 -37.49 35.96 37.11
C THR A 186 -38.17 36.50 35.82
N SER A 187 -39.01 35.73 35.12
CA SER A 187 -40.49 35.74 35.14
C SER A 187 -41.20 37.10 34.93
N GLY A 188 -41.87 37.24 33.77
CA GLY A 188 -43.28 37.66 33.74
C GLY A 188 -43.65 39.04 33.17
N ILE A 189 -44.74 39.00 32.40
CA ILE A 189 -45.77 40.05 32.15
C ILE A 189 -45.58 40.93 30.90
N GLY A 190 -46.61 40.89 30.06
CA GLY A 190 -46.78 41.63 28.80
C GLY A 190 -47.26 43.10 28.96
N PRO A 191 -47.85 43.68 27.88
CA PRO A 191 -47.57 45.04 27.36
C PRO A 191 -48.61 46.11 27.80
N PRO A 192 -48.51 47.42 27.46
CA PRO A 192 -49.03 47.93 26.16
C PRO A 192 -48.42 49.26 25.57
N VAL A 193 -48.44 49.37 24.22
CA VAL A 193 -48.93 50.46 23.32
C VAL A 193 -48.51 51.96 23.48
N GLN A 194 -48.36 52.62 22.32
CA GLN A 194 -48.36 54.07 21.93
C GLN A 194 -46.97 54.67 21.68
N LYS A 195 -46.68 55.49 20.65
CA LYS A 195 -47.48 56.23 19.64
C LYS A 195 -46.54 56.67 18.50
N SER A 196 -47.15 57.00 17.36
CA SER A 196 -46.61 57.61 16.13
C SER A 196 -45.61 58.77 16.34
N ILE A 197 -44.77 59.05 15.34
CA ILE A 197 -44.79 60.27 14.52
C ILE A 197 -43.80 60.11 13.35
N SER A 198 -44.30 60.48 12.18
CA SER A 198 -43.66 60.66 10.88
C SER A 198 -42.68 61.84 10.82
N GLY A 199 -41.65 61.69 9.99
CA GLY A 199 -40.85 62.77 9.40
C GLY A 199 -40.37 62.31 8.04
#